data_AF-A0A852WYB9-F1
#
_entry.id   AF-A0A852WYB9-F1
#
_cell.length_a   1.000
_cell.length_b   1.000
_cell.length_c   1.000
_cell.angle_alpha   90.00
_cell.angle_beta   90.00
_cell.angle_gamma   90.00
#
_symmetry.space_group_name_H-M   'P 1'
#
loop_
_entity.id
_entity.type
_entity.pdbx_description
1 polymer ?
#
loop_
_entity_poly.entity_id
_entity_poly.type
_entity_poly.pdbx_seq_one_letter_code
_entity_poly.pdbx_strand_id
1 'polypeptide(L)'
;MAVYHVDAEQVSAATQTVQGTIGRIQSEVASLLGQLSGLQSSWSGQASTAFQGAVADWRATQLQVEESLAGLNRALGVAAVQYSDAEQANARLFLR
;
A
#
# COMPACT_ATOMS: atom_id res chain seq x y z
N MET A 1 30.05 16.15 -14.79
CA MET A 1 29.86 14.91 -14.01
C MET A 1 28.53 15.03 -13.29
N ALA A 2 27.52 14.28 -13.68
CA ALA A 2 26.17 14.34 -13.09
C ALA A 2 25.53 12.96 -13.23
N VAL A 3 25.72 12.04 -12.26
CA VAL A 3 25.21 10.66 -12.44
C VAL A 3 24.87 9.90 -11.15
N TYR A 4 24.45 10.54 -10.05
CA TYR A 4 23.88 9.73 -8.92
C TYR A 4 22.79 10.47 -8.12
N HIS A 5 22.88 11.79 -8.01
CA HIS A 5 21.94 12.59 -7.22
C HIS A 5 20.49 12.56 -7.77
N VAL A 6 20.35 12.47 -9.09
CA VAL A 6 19.05 12.47 -9.78
C VAL A 6 18.27 11.17 -9.50
N ASP A 7 18.95 10.05 -9.27
CA ASP A 7 18.29 8.75 -9.07
C ASP A 7 17.70 8.63 -7.65
N ALA A 8 18.37 9.18 -6.62
CA ALA A 8 17.92 9.08 -5.23
C ALA A 8 16.65 9.92 -4.97
N GLU A 9 16.59 11.16 -5.47
CA GLU A 9 15.38 11.99 -5.36
C GLU A 9 14.20 11.37 -6.13
N GLN A 10 14.44 10.81 -7.31
CA GLN A 10 13.41 10.11 -8.08
C GLN A 10 12.87 8.88 -7.35
N VAL A 11 13.74 8.07 -6.73
CA VAL A 11 13.31 6.91 -5.94
C VAL A 11 12.52 7.34 -4.71
N SER A 12 12.92 8.42 -4.03
CA SER A 12 12.17 8.97 -2.90
C SER A 12 10.78 9.47 -3.32
N ALA A 13 10.69 10.24 -4.39
CA ALA A 13 9.42 10.73 -4.93
C ALA A 13 8.50 9.59 -5.42
N ALA A 14 9.07 8.59 -6.08
CA ALA A 14 8.36 7.38 -6.48
C ALA A 14 7.82 6.62 -5.26
N THR A 15 8.63 6.49 -4.20
CA THR A 15 8.23 5.84 -2.94
C THR A 15 7.04 6.56 -2.29
N GLN A 16 7.08 7.88 -2.21
CA GLN A 16 5.96 8.69 -1.68
C GLN A 16 4.69 8.52 -2.52
N THR A 17 4.82 8.51 -3.84
CA THR A 17 3.70 8.29 -4.77
C THR A 17 3.05 6.91 -4.57
N VAL A 18 3.88 5.88 -4.40
CA VAL A 18 3.40 4.52 -4.14
C VAL A 18 2.73 4.43 -2.77
N GLN A 19 3.30 5.03 -1.72
CA GLN A 19 2.67 5.08 -0.38
C GLN A 19 1.30 5.76 -0.42
N GLY A 20 1.16 6.87 -1.16
CA GLY A 20 -0.14 7.53 -1.37
C GLY A 20 -1.14 6.62 -2.08
N THR A 21 -0.68 5.86 -3.08
CA THR A 21 -1.52 4.88 -3.79
C THR A 21 -1.98 3.75 -2.85
N ILE A 22 -1.08 3.25 -2.00
CA ILE A 22 -1.39 2.22 -0.99
C ILE A 22 -2.50 2.73 -0.04
N GLY A 23 -2.37 3.95 0.50
CA GLY A 23 -3.39 4.52 1.38
C GLY A 23 -4.75 4.67 0.73
N ARG A 24 -4.79 5.05 -0.56
CA ARG A 24 -6.04 5.10 -1.34
C ARG A 24 -6.64 3.70 -1.50
N ILE A 25 -5.85 2.68 -1.83
CA ILE A 25 -6.34 1.30 -1.96
C ILE A 25 -6.95 0.81 -0.64
N GLN A 26 -6.28 1.04 0.49
CA GLN A 26 -6.82 0.68 1.81
C GLN A 26 -8.17 1.35 2.09
N SER A 27 -8.30 2.62 1.72
CA SER A 27 -9.54 3.37 1.90
C SER A 27 -10.68 2.83 1.03
N GLU A 28 -10.41 2.53 -0.24
CA GLU A 28 -11.39 1.94 -1.17
C GLU A 28 -11.83 0.54 -0.71
N VAL A 29 -10.89 -0.28 -0.25
CA VAL A 29 -11.16 -1.62 0.28
C VAL A 29 -12.06 -1.57 1.52
N ALA A 30 -11.78 -0.66 2.46
CA ALA A 30 -12.62 -0.44 3.63
C ALA A 30 -14.02 0.10 3.25
N SER A 31 -14.07 1.02 2.29
CA SER A 31 -15.33 1.58 1.77
C SER A 31 -16.22 0.48 1.16
N LEU A 32 -15.65 -0.41 0.35
CA LEU A 32 -16.38 -1.53 -0.25
C LEU A 32 -16.96 -2.46 0.82
N LEU A 33 -16.20 -2.78 1.87
CA LEU A 33 -16.72 -3.59 2.99
C LEU A 33 -17.92 -2.90 3.68
N GLY A 34 -17.85 -1.59 3.88
CA GLY A 34 -18.96 -0.81 4.44
C GLY A 34 -20.21 -0.84 3.57
N GLN A 35 -20.04 -0.66 2.25
CA GLN A 35 -21.14 -0.73 1.27
C GLN A 35 -21.77 -2.12 1.23
N LEU A 36 -20.97 -3.18 1.20
CA LEU A 36 -21.44 -4.56 1.24
C LEU A 36 -22.19 -4.86 2.54
N SER A 37 -21.67 -4.41 3.68
CA SER A 37 -22.35 -4.59 4.98
C SER A 37 -23.68 -3.86 5.05
N GLY A 38 -23.78 -2.67 4.44
CA GLY A 38 -25.04 -1.94 4.31
C GLY A 38 -26.05 -2.69 3.44
N LEU A 39 -25.63 -3.18 2.28
CA LEU A 39 -26.48 -3.97 1.37
C LEU A 39 -26.98 -5.27 2.03
N GLN A 40 -26.16 -5.92 2.87
CA GLN A 40 -26.55 -7.13 3.60
C GLN A 40 -27.85 -6.93 4.39
N SER A 41 -28.03 -5.76 5.02
CA SER A 41 -29.23 -5.45 5.81
C SER A 41 -30.51 -5.34 4.98
N SER A 42 -30.39 -5.11 3.67
CA SER A 42 -31.51 -4.96 2.74
C SER A 42 -31.94 -6.27 2.09
N TRP A 43 -31.11 -7.32 2.14
CA TRP A 43 -31.38 -8.61 1.50
C TRP A 43 -32.04 -9.58 2.49
N SER A 44 -33.19 -10.13 2.11
CA SER A 44 -33.95 -11.11 2.90
C SER A 44 -34.12 -12.44 2.15
N GLY A 45 -34.50 -13.49 2.87
CA GLY A 45 -34.68 -14.83 2.30
C GLY A 45 -33.37 -15.49 1.87
N GLN A 46 -33.45 -16.44 0.93
CA GLN A 46 -32.29 -17.25 0.52
C GLN A 46 -31.16 -16.43 -0.13
N ALA A 47 -31.47 -15.29 -0.74
CA ALA A 47 -30.47 -14.37 -1.28
C ALA A 47 -29.57 -13.80 -0.16
N SER A 48 -30.09 -13.61 1.05
CA SER A 48 -29.31 -13.11 2.19
C SER A 48 -28.18 -14.06 2.58
N THR A 49 -28.43 -15.37 2.61
CA THR A 49 -27.39 -16.37 2.93
C THR A 49 -26.30 -16.41 1.87
N ALA A 50 -26.65 -16.37 0.59
CA ALA A 50 -25.66 -16.33 -0.50
C ALA A 50 -24.80 -15.05 -0.42
N PHE A 51 -25.42 -13.91 -0.13
CA PHE A 51 -24.71 -12.64 0.02
C PHE A 51 -23.79 -12.63 1.24
N GLN A 52 -24.20 -13.19 2.37
CA GLN A 52 -23.33 -13.35 3.54
C GLN A 52 -22.07 -14.17 3.21
N GLY A 53 -22.20 -15.21 2.38
CA GLY A 53 -21.06 -15.95 1.84
C GLY A 53 -20.12 -15.05 1.02
N ALA A 54 -20.67 -14.30 0.06
CA ALA A 54 -19.88 -13.37 -0.75
C ALA A 54 -19.17 -12.28 0.08
N VAL A 55 -19.81 -11.78 1.15
CA VAL A 55 -19.20 -10.83 2.08
C VAL A 55 -18.08 -11.47 2.89
N ALA A 56 -18.22 -12.74 3.28
CA ALA A 56 -17.16 -13.48 3.97
C ALA A 56 -15.94 -13.71 3.06
N ASP A 57 -16.17 -14.10 1.79
CA ASP A 57 -15.11 -14.26 0.80
C ASP A 57 -14.38 -12.93 0.52
N TRP A 58 -15.14 -11.82 0.47
CA TRP A 58 -14.56 -10.49 0.36
C TRP A 58 -13.69 -10.14 1.57
N ARG A 59 -14.12 -10.44 2.79
CA ARG A 59 -13.30 -10.20 4.01
C ARG A 59 -12.00 -10.99 3.98
N ALA A 60 -12.01 -12.23 3.49
CA ALA A 60 -10.78 -12.99 3.33
C ALA A 60 -9.83 -12.33 2.30
N THR A 61 -10.39 -11.82 1.19
CA THR A 61 -9.64 -11.08 0.17
C THR A 61 -9.06 -9.77 0.71
N GLN A 62 -9.84 -9.03 1.51
CA GLN A 62 -9.40 -7.80 2.19
C GLN A 62 -8.14 -8.04 3.01
N LEU A 63 -8.11 -9.10 3.83
CA LEU A 63 -6.94 -9.44 4.66
C LEU A 63 -5.70 -9.69 3.81
N GLN A 64 -5.85 -10.39 2.68
CA GLN A 64 -4.75 -10.64 1.75
C GLN A 64 -4.22 -9.34 1.12
N VAL A 65 -5.11 -8.41 0.79
CA VAL A 65 -4.73 -7.09 0.28
C VAL A 65 -3.97 -6.30 1.35
N GLU A 66 -4.48 -6.27 2.59
CA GLU A 66 -3.82 -5.59 3.71
C GLU A 66 -2.41 -6.14 3.98
N GLU A 67 -2.24 -7.46 3.99
CA GLU A 67 -0.94 -8.11 4.14
C GLU A 67 0.02 -7.72 3.02
N SER A 68 -0.46 -7.76 1.77
CA SER A 68 0.34 -7.41 0.59
C SER A 68 0.79 -5.95 0.63
N LEU A 69 -0.11 -5.04 0.99
CA LEU A 69 0.18 -3.61 1.13
C LEU A 69 1.13 -3.32 2.30
N ALA A 70 1.01 -4.03 3.41
CA ALA A 70 1.93 -3.94 4.54
C ALA A 70 3.34 -4.41 4.15
N GLY A 71 3.45 -5.48 3.37
CA GLY A 71 4.71 -5.96 2.79
C GLY A 71 5.37 -4.92 1.90
N LEU A 72 4.60 -4.31 0.99
CA LEU A 72 5.08 -3.24 0.11
C LEU A 72 5.55 -2.01 0.89
N ASN A 73 4.76 -1.55 1.87
CA ASN A 73 5.14 -0.42 2.72
C ASN A 73 6.46 -0.67 3.45
N ARG A 74 6.67 -1.88 3.97
CA ARG A 74 7.92 -2.25 4.63
C ARG A 74 9.10 -2.23 3.66
N ALA A 75 8.95 -2.85 2.48
CA ALA A 75 10.00 -2.90 1.47
C ALA A 75 10.39 -1.49 1.00
N LEU A 76 9.40 -0.63 0.75
CA LEU A 76 9.60 0.76 0.35
C LEU A 76 10.27 1.60 1.45
N GLY A 77 9.88 1.39 2.71
CA GLY A 77 10.53 2.03 3.86
C GLY A 77 12.01 1.65 3.98
N VAL A 78 12.34 0.37 3.81
CA VAL A 78 13.73 -0.11 3.80
C VAL A 78 14.51 0.49 2.63
N ALA A 79 13.93 0.49 1.42
CA ALA A 79 14.57 1.09 0.25
C ALA A 79 14.90 2.57 0.49
N ALA A 80 13.94 3.36 0.97
CA ALA A 80 14.14 4.79 1.24
C ALA A 80 15.30 5.06 2.21
N VAL A 81 15.42 4.28 3.28
CA VAL A 81 16.54 4.39 4.25
C VAL A 81 17.87 4.03 3.61
N GLN A 82 17.94 2.90 2.90
CA GLN A 82 19.20 2.46 2.26
C GLN A 82 19.70 3.47 1.22
N TYR A 83 18.80 4.06 0.44
CA TYR A 83 19.18 5.09 -0.53
C TYR A 83 19.71 6.35 0.16
N SER A 84 19.09 6.78 1.26
CA SER A 84 19.57 7.94 2.04
C SER A 84 20.95 7.70 2.65
N ASP A 85 21.19 6.50 3.20
CA ASP A 85 22.47 6.14 3.79
C ASP A 85 23.59 6.04 2.74
N ALA A 86 23.28 5.46 1.57
CA ALA A 86 24.22 5.38 0.46
C ALA A 86 24.65 6.77 -0.05
N GLU A 87 23.70 7.70 -0.17
CA GLU A 87 24.00 9.08 -0.59
C GLU A 87 24.89 9.80 0.43
N GLN A 88 24.60 9.68 1.73
CA GLN A 88 25.43 10.26 2.78
C GLN A 88 26.84 9.67 2.80
N ALA A 89 26.97 8.35 2.59
CA ALA A 89 28.27 7.69 2.52
C ALA A 89 29.08 8.20 1.32
N ASN A 90 28.45 8.32 0.15
CA ASN A 90 29.09 8.86 -1.05
C ASN A 90 29.51 10.32 -0.86
N ALA A 91 28.66 11.17 -0.27
CA ALA A 91 28.99 12.57 0.00
C ALA A 91 30.25 12.71 0.87
N ARG A 92 30.41 11.85 1.89
CA ARG A 92 31.60 11.84 2.76
C ARG A 92 32.91 11.52 2.02
N LEU A 93 32.87 10.77 0.92
CA LEU A 93 34.07 10.47 0.12
C LEU A 93 34.66 11.71 -0.55
N PHE A 94 33.83 12.70 -0.84
CA PHE A 94 34.21 13.94 -1.53
C PHE A 94 34.41 15.13 -0.58
N LEU A 95 34.22 14.96 0.74
CA LEU A 95 34.53 15.97 1.77
C LEU A 95 36.02 16.00 2.17
N ARG A 96 36.90 15.43 1.35
CA ARG A 96 38.36 15.49 1.52
C ARG A 96 38.98 16.51 0.59
#